data_AF-A0A356C2C8-F1
#
_entry.id   AF-A0A356C2C8-F1
#
_cell.length_a   1.000
_cell.length_b   1.000
_cell.length_c   1.000
_cell.angle_alpha   90.00
_cell.angle_beta   90.00
_cell.angle_gamma   90.00
#
_symmetry.space_group_name_H-M   'P 1'
#
loop_
_entity.id
_entity.type
_entity.pdbx_description
1 polymer ?
#
loop_
_entity_poly.entity_id
_entity_poly.type
_entity_poly.pdbx_seq_one_letter_code
_entity_poly.pdbx_strand_id
1 'polypeptide(L)' 'MGEHLKTIKLVAVVLTLICVIYAGYQFYEHRNFAETVVIGEGVTEVKKLSDYYEPLKDTINDCNIYIFDGKRP' A
#
# COMPACT_ATOMS: atom_id res chain seq x y z
N MET A 1 -31.20 34.31 7.52
CA MET A 1 -29.95 34.06 6.76
C MET A 1 -28.97 33.12 7.49
N GLY A 2 -28.74 33.27 8.80
CA GLY A 2 -27.71 32.50 9.53
C GLY A 2 -27.96 31.00 9.72
N GLU A 3 -29.22 30.57 9.92
CA GLU A 3 -29.54 29.15 10.18
C GLU A 3 -29.33 28.26 8.94
N HIS A 4 -29.81 28.67 7.76
CA HIS A 4 -29.56 27.92 6.52
C HIS A 4 -28.07 27.77 6.21
N LEU A 5 -27.26 28.79 6.51
CA LEU A 5 -25.82 28.72 6.32
C LEU A 5 -25.16 27.69 7.26
N LYS A 6 -25.63 27.57 8.51
CA LYS A 6 -25.15 26.52 9.44
C LYS A 6 -25.53 25.13 8.94
N THR A 7 -26.76 24.94 8.46
CA THR A 7 -27.21 23.66 7.89
C THR A 7 -26.38 23.28 6.67
N ILE A 8 -26.14 24.20 5.74
CA ILE A 8 -25.32 23.95 4.54
C ILE A 8 -23.89 23.56 4.94
N LYS A 9 -23.27 24.27 5.89
CA LYS A 9 -21.94 23.94 6.40
C LYS A 9 -21.89 22.55 7.02
N LEU A 10 -22.89 22.20 7.83
CA LEU A 10 -22.99 20.88 8.44
C LEU A 10 -23.08 19.78 7.38
N VAL A 11 -23.96 19.96 6.40
CA VAL A 11 -24.12 19.00 5.29
C VAL A 11 -22.82 18.86 4.50
N ALA A 12 -22.15 19.97 4.16
CA ALA A 12 -20.89 19.95 3.43
C ALA A 12 -19.78 19.21 4.21
N VAL A 13 -19.70 19.40 5.52
CA VAL A 13 -18.74 18.69 6.39
C VAL A 13 -19.04 17.19 6.42
N VAL A 14 -20.31 16.82 6.60
CA VAL A 14 -20.73 15.41 6.61
C VAL A 14 -20.41 14.72 5.28
N LEU A 15 -20.74 15.35 4.15
CA LEU A 15 -20.44 14.80 2.83
C LEU A 15 -18.93 14.67 2.60
N THR A 16 -18.15 15.68 2.98
CA THR A 16 -16.68 15.62 2.89
C THR A 16 -16.12 14.48 3.73
N LEU A 17 -16.61 14.29 4.95
CA LEU A 17 -16.22 13.19 5.83
C LEU A 17 -16.50 11.83 5.20
N ILE A 18 -17.68 11.64 4.61
CA ILE A 18 -18.03 10.41 3.91
C ILE A 18 -17.05 10.14 2.76
N CYS A 19 -16.74 11.16 1.95
CA CYS A 19 -15.77 11.03 0.86
C CYS A 19 -14.37 10.67 1.38
N VAL A 20 -13.90 11.32 2.45
CA VAL A 20 -12.58 11.07 3.04
C VAL A 20 -12.49 9.65 3.59
N ILE A 21 -13.52 9.17 4.28
CA ILE A 21 -13.55 7.81 4.83
C ILE A 21 -13.51 6.79 3.70
N TYR A 22 -14.34 6.97 2.66
CA TYR A 22 -14.41 6.04 1.54
C TYR A 22 -13.11 6.01 0.72
N ALA A 23 -12.55 7.18 0.40
CA ALA A 23 -11.26 7.27 -0.29
C ALA A 23 -10.13 6.68 0.56
N GLY A 24 -10.10 6.98 1.86
CA GLY A 24 -9.12 6.43 2.79
C GLY A 24 -9.18 4.90 2.85
N TYR A 25 -10.38 4.32 2.86
CA TYR A 25 -10.57 2.87 2.81
C TYR A 25 -10.04 2.27 1.51
N GLN A 26 -10.39 2.84 0.35
CA GLN A 26 -9.88 2.36 -0.94
C GLN A 26 -8.35 2.46 -1.03
N PHE A 27 -7.74 3.55 -0.56
CA PHE A 27 -6.29 3.68 -0.54
C PHE A 27 -5.63 2.68 0.42
N TYR A 28 -6.26 2.39 1.56
CA TYR A 28 -5.79 1.37 2.48
C TYR A 28 -5.83 -0.02 1.84
N GLU A 29 -6.94 -0.40 1.21
CA GLU A 29 -7.04 -1.67 0.49
C GLU A 29 -6.02 -1.76 -0.65
N HIS A 30 -5.94 -0.73 -1.50
CA HIS A 30 -5.00 -0.71 -2.63
C HIS A 30 -3.54 -0.86 -2.16
N ARG A 31 -3.17 -0.19 -1.06
CA ARG A 31 -1.81 -0.26 -0.51
C ARG A 31 -1.47 -1.63 0.10
N ASN A 32 -2.45 -2.32 0.67
CA ASN A 32 -2.25 -3.63 1.29
C ASN A 32 -2.63 -4.79 0.37
N PHE A 33 -2.98 -4.51 -0.88
CA PHE A 33 -3.31 -5.53 -1.85
C PHE A 33 -2.07 -6.37 -2.17
N ALA A 34 -2.10 -7.63 -1.75
CA ALA A 34 -1.02 -8.57 -2.03
C ALA A 34 -1.14 -9.08 -3.47
N GLU A 35 -0.52 -8.35 -4.39
CA GLU A 35 -0.45 -8.78 -5.79
C GLU A 35 0.28 -10.12 -5.90
N THR A 36 -0.32 -11.05 -6.64
CA THR A 36 0.27 -12.38 -6.84
C THR A 36 1.49 -12.25 -7.75
N VAL A 37 2.68 -12.50 -7.21
CA VAL A 37 3.91 -12.57 -8.00
C VAL A 37 4.18 -14.02 -8.36
N VAL A 38 4.04 -14.36 -9.65
CA VAL A 38 4.45 -15.66 -10.17
C VAL A 38 5.95 -15.65 -10.40
N ILE A 39 6.66 -16.57 -9.75
CA ILE A 39 8.12 -16.68 -9.83
C ILE A 39 8.49 -17.28 -11.20
N GLY A 40 9.37 -16.61 -11.93
CA GLY A 40 9.90 -17.12 -13.20
C GLY A 40 10.89 -18.27 -12.99
N GLU A 41 10.99 -19.17 -13.97
CA GLU A 41 11.82 -20.40 -13.90
C GLU A 41 13.31 -20.16 -13.59
N GLY A 42 13.84 -18.96 -13.87
CA GLY A 42 15.23 -18.59 -13.61
C GLY A 42 15.52 -18.05 -12.21
N VAL A 43 14.50 -17.83 -11.38
CA VAL A 43 14.71 -17.39 -9.99
C VAL A 43 15.12 -18.58 -9.14
N THR A 44 16.28 -18.49 -8.50
CA THR A 44 16.85 -19.57 -7.68
C THR A 44 16.66 -19.33 -6.19
N GLU A 45 16.48 -18.08 -5.78
CA GLU A 45 16.24 -17.71 -4.39
C GLU A 45 15.35 -16.47 -4.28
N VAL A 46 14.54 -16.40 -3.23
CA VAL A 46 13.83 -15.19 -2.82
C VAL A 46 14.28 -14.82 -1.42
N LYS A 47 14.82 -13.60 -1.27
CA LYS A 47 15.23 -13.01 0.01
C LYS A 47 14.37 -11.81 0.37
N LYS A 48 14.50 -11.33 1.60
CA LYS A 48 13.95 -10.05 2.03
C LYS A 48 14.99 -8.94 1.93
N LEU A 49 14.55 -7.71 1.69
CA LEU A 49 15.46 -6.56 1.74
C LEU A 49 16.04 -6.38 3.15
N SER A 50 15.27 -6.72 4.18
CA SER A 50 15.75 -6.75 5.57
C SER A 50 16.90 -7.72 5.82
N ASP A 51 17.07 -8.77 5.00
CA ASP A 51 18.25 -9.66 5.06
C ASP A 51 19.57 -8.91 4.79
N TYR A 52 19.50 -7.76 4.11
CA TYR A 52 20.63 -6.90 3.77
C TYR A 52 20.66 -5.60 4.60
N TYR A 53 19.50 -5.16 5.11
CA TYR A 53 19.37 -3.95 5.90
C TYR A 53 18.30 -4.09 6.98
N GLU A 54 18.72 -4.58 8.15
CA GLU A 54 17.86 -4.91 9.30
C GLU A 54 16.83 -3.84 9.69
N PRO A 55 17.11 -2.51 9.63
CA PRO A 55 16.11 -1.50 9.99
C PRO A 55 14.82 -1.51 9.15
N LEU A 56 14.81 -2.18 8.00
CA LEU A 56 13.60 -2.34 7.19
C LEU A 56 12.73 -3.53 7.59
N LYS A 57 13.21 -4.39 8.49
CA LYS A 57 12.45 -5.55 8.94
C LYS A 57 11.11 -5.14 9.54
N ASP A 58 10.07 -5.88 9.17
CA ASP A 58 8.67 -5.63 9.57
C ASP A 58 8.12 -4.26 9.12
N THR A 59 8.85 -3.51 8.30
CA THR A 59 8.35 -2.29 7.66
C THR A 59 7.62 -2.62 6.37
N ILE A 60 6.74 -1.71 5.95
CA ILE A 60 6.06 -1.81 4.65
C ILE A 60 7.00 -1.77 3.44
N ASN A 61 8.27 -1.40 3.66
CA ASN A 61 9.28 -1.33 2.62
C ASN A 61 10.15 -2.60 2.55
N ASP A 62 9.86 -3.64 3.36
CA ASP A 62 10.58 -4.91 3.32
C ASP A 62 10.16 -5.78 2.12
N CYS A 63 10.62 -5.37 0.94
CA CYS A 63 10.29 -6.02 -0.31
C CYS A 63 11.03 -7.36 -0.49
N ASN A 64 10.48 -8.20 -1.37
CA ASN A 64 11.15 -9.41 -1.80
C ASN A 64 12.23 -9.08 -2.84
N ILE A 65 13.39 -9.71 -2.73
CA ILE A 65 14.47 -9.68 -3.70
C ILE A 65 14.52 -11.04 -4.40
N TYR A 66 14.34 -11.05 -5.72
CA TYR A 66 14.37 -12.26 -6.55
C TYR A 66 15.77 -12.41 -7.16
N ILE A 67 16.45 -13.48 -6.79
CA ILE A 67 17.83 -13.75 -7.21
C ILE A 67 17.79 -14.74 -8.38
N PHE A 68 18.45 -14.38 -9.47
CA PHE A 68 18.63 -15.22 -10.65
C PHE A 68 20.07 -15.73 -10.67
N ASP A 69 20.28 -17.03 -10.51
CA ASP A 69 21.60 -17.63 -10.70
C ASP A 69 21.73 -18.09 -12.17
N GLY A 70 22.33 -17.23 -12.99
CA GLY A 70 22.70 -17.60 -14.35
C GLY A 70 23.88 -18.56 -14.32
N LYS A 71 23.87 -19.59 -15.18
CA LYS A 71 25.09 -20.36 -15.45
C LYS A 71 26.14 -19.37 -15.96
N ARG A 72 27.23 -19.18 -15.21
CA ARG A 72 28.37 -18.37 -15.65
C ARG A 72 28.85 -18.90 -17.02
N PRO A 73 29.21 -18.02 -17.97
CA PRO A 73 29.73 -18.45 -19.26
C PRO A 73 30.97 -19.33 -19.13
#